data_AF-A0A3Q1HQS0-F1
#
_entry.id   AF-A0A3Q1HQS0-F1
#
_cell.length_a   1.000
_cell.length_b   1.000
_cell.length_c   1.000
_cell.angle_alpha   90.00
_cell.angle_beta   90.00
_cell.angle_gamma   90.00
#
_symmetry.space_group_name_H-M   'P 1'
#
loop_
_entity.id
_entity.type
_entity.pdbx_description
1 polymer ?
#
loop_
_entity_poly.entity_id
_entity_poly.type
_entity_poly.pdbx_seq_one_letter_code
_entity_poly.pdbx_strand_id
1 'polypeptide(L)'
;MCAAPEKDLYAVLGASPSDTVQQLRHRYQLLALQYHPDRLGGQCSSEAESGVRKFLEVDAAWKILSDENSRRQYDLQKRGGTSDSVYLV
;
A
#
# COMPACT_ATOMS: atom_id res chain seq x y z
N MET A 1 0.22 10.86 22.42
CA MET A 1 -0.66 11.07 21.26
C MET A 1 -0.73 9.73 20.53
N CYS A 2 -1.86 9.04 20.64
CA CYS A 2 -2.01 7.65 20.22
C CYS A 2 -2.47 7.58 18.75
N ALA A 3 -1.81 6.75 17.95
CA ALA A 3 -2.38 6.19 16.73
C ALA A 3 -1.90 4.74 16.63
N ALA A 4 -2.86 3.81 16.66
CA ALA A 4 -2.66 2.39 16.93
C ALA A 4 -1.86 1.64 15.86
N PRO A 5 -1.05 0.63 16.24
CA PRO A 5 -0.28 -0.20 15.32
C PRO A 5 -1.18 -1.27 14.69
N GLU A 6 -2.08 -0.86 13.79
CA GLU A 6 -2.83 -1.78 12.94
C GLU A 6 -2.50 -1.47 11.49
N LYS A 7 -1.56 -2.26 10.93
CA LYS A 7 -1.14 -2.32 9.52
C LYS A 7 -1.52 -1.08 8.70
N ASP A 8 -0.85 0.03 8.99
CA ASP A 8 -1.11 1.27 8.29
C ASP A 8 -0.65 1.13 6.83
N LEU A 9 -1.56 1.40 5.89
CA LEU A 9 -1.24 1.51 4.46
C LEU A 9 -0.08 2.48 4.21
N TYR A 10 0.05 3.49 5.08
CA TYR A 10 1.18 4.40 5.12
C TYR A 10 2.50 3.66 5.38
N ALA A 11 2.55 2.79 6.39
CA ALA A 11 3.75 2.01 6.73
C ALA A 11 4.16 1.06 5.59
N VAL A 12 3.19 0.48 4.87
CA VAL A 12 3.42 -0.37 3.70
C VAL A 12 4.11 0.41 2.57
N LEU A 13 3.67 1.64 2.32
CA LEU A 13 4.30 2.53 1.33
C LEU A 13 5.63 3.14 1.81
N GLY A 14 6.04 2.88 3.06
CA GLY A 14 7.12 3.60 3.72
C GLY A 14 6.83 5.10 3.88
N ALA A 15 5.56 5.48 3.90
CA ALA A 15 5.07 6.83 4.07
C ALA A 15 4.52 7.07 5.48
N SER A 16 4.41 8.34 5.84
CA SER A 16 3.75 8.80 7.06
C SER A 16 2.31 9.23 6.76
N PRO A 17 1.39 9.14 7.73
CA PRO A 17 0.03 9.68 7.58
C PRO A 17 -0.03 11.19 7.37
N SER A 18 1.09 11.88 7.67
CA SER A 18 1.31 13.30 7.41
C SER A 18 1.82 13.60 5.99
N ASP A 19 2.22 12.59 5.22
CA ASP A 19 2.70 12.81 3.86
C ASP A 19 1.54 13.13 2.90
N THR A 20 1.83 13.98 1.93
CA THR A 20 0.89 14.38 0.88
C THR A 20 0.78 13.33 -0.21
N VAL A 21 -0.34 13.29 -0.94
CA VAL A 21 -0.57 12.36 -2.07
C VAL A 21 0.58 12.42 -3.09
N GLN A 22 1.19 13.59 -3.30
CA GLN A 22 2.36 13.76 -4.16
C GLN A 22 3.59 12.99 -3.66
N GLN A 23 3.87 13.03 -2.35
CA GLN A 23 4.96 12.27 -1.74
C GLN A 23 4.69 10.77 -1.76
N LEU A 24 3.45 10.36 -1.52
CA LEU A 24 3.06 8.96 -1.64
C LEU A 24 3.25 8.45 -3.08
N ARG A 25 2.84 9.24 -4.08
CA ARG A 25 3.05 8.92 -5.50
C ARG A 25 4.51 8.73 -5.83
N HIS A 26 5.36 9.64 -5.34
CA HIS A 26 6.79 9.58 -5.58
C HIS A 26 7.41 8.32 -4.95
N ARG A 27 7.05 7.99 -3.71
CA ARG A 27 7.49 6.74 -3.05
C ARG A 27 7.00 5.50 -3.78
N TYR A 28 5.74 5.47 -4.20
CA TYR A 28 5.17 4.38 -5.00
C TYR A 28 6.00 4.15 -6.27
N GLN A 29 6.32 5.21 -7.01
CA GLN A 29 7.14 5.11 -8.22
C GLN A 29 8.53 4.54 -7.93
N LEU A 30 9.18 4.97 -6.85
CA LEU A 30 10.49 4.45 -6.44
C LEU A 30 10.42 2.96 -6.07
N LEU A 31 9.42 2.55 -5.28
CA LEU A 31 9.22 1.17 -4.87
C LEU A 31 8.86 0.28 -6.07
N ALA A 32 8.00 0.76 -6.98
CA ALA A 32 7.65 0.04 -8.21
C ALA A 32 8.89 -0.22 -9.09
N LEU A 33 9.79 0.76 -9.21
CA LEU A 33 11.05 0.60 -9.94
C LEU A 33 12.06 -0.30 -9.21
N GLN A 34 11.93 -0.45 -7.88
CA GLN A 34 12.81 -1.28 -7.06
C GLN A 34 12.33 -2.74 -7.03
N TYR A 35 11.01 -2.95 -7.01
CA TYR A 35 10.37 -4.26 -7.03
C TYR A 35 9.92 -4.71 -8.42
N HIS A 36 10.34 -4.01 -9.48
CA HIS A 36 9.95 -4.36 -10.84
C HIS A 36 10.49 -5.76 -11.20
N PRO A 37 9.64 -6.67 -11.73
CA PRO A 37 10.05 -8.05 -12.04
C PRO A 37 11.16 -8.12 -13.09
N ASP A 38 11.24 -7.13 -13.98
CA ASP A 38 12.33 -7.00 -14.98
C ASP A 38 13.71 -6.79 -14.31
N ARG A 39 13.75 -6.11 -13.17
CA ARG A 39 14.99 -5.86 -12.40
C ARG A 39 15.34 -6.97 -11.41
N LEU A 40 14.33 -7.68 -10.90
CA LEU A 40 14.53 -8.80 -9.98
C LEU A 40 15.03 -10.08 -10.66
N GLY A 41 15.34 -9.98 -11.96
CA GLY A 41 16.01 -11.03 -12.71
C GLY A 41 14.99 -11.98 -13.31
N GLY A 42 15.09 -12.12 -14.64
CA GLY A 42 14.29 -13.04 -15.41
C GLY A 42 14.22 -14.43 -14.76
N GLN A 43 12.99 -14.82 -14.46
CA GLN A 43 12.52 -16.18 -14.20
C GLN A 43 13.17 -16.90 -13.00
N CYS A 44 12.36 -17.07 -11.94
CA CYS A 44 12.53 -18.08 -10.88
C CYS A 44 13.49 -17.77 -9.72
N SER A 45 13.47 -16.55 -9.18
CA SER A 45 14.06 -16.25 -7.86
C SER A 45 12.98 -15.97 -6.82
N SER A 46 13.14 -16.51 -5.60
CA SER A 46 12.28 -16.23 -4.44
C SER A 46 12.15 -14.72 -4.14
N GLU A 47 13.19 -13.94 -4.48
CA GLU A 47 13.16 -12.48 -4.46
C GLU A 47 12.13 -11.87 -5.41
N ALA A 48 11.89 -12.46 -6.59
CA ALA A 48 10.90 -11.95 -7.53
C ALA A 48 9.48 -12.14 -6.99
N GLU A 49 9.16 -13.30 -6.42
CA GLU A 49 7.87 -13.54 -5.76
C GLU A 49 7.66 -12.60 -4.57
N SER A 50 8.71 -12.39 -3.78
CA SER A 50 8.68 -11.47 -2.63
C SER A 50 8.51 -10.02 -3.09
N GLY A 51 9.14 -9.63 -4.19
CA GLY A 51 9.00 -8.31 -4.81
C GLY A 51 7.59 -8.06 -5.33
N VAL A 52 6.99 -9.04 -6.00
CA VAL A 52 5.60 -8.96 -6.48
C VAL A 52 4.63 -8.82 -5.30
N ARG A 53 4.82 -9.58 -4.21
CA ARG A 53 4.00 -9.43 -2.99
C ARG A 53 4.10 -8.03 -2.40
N LYS A 54 5.32 -7.51 -2.22
CA LYS A 54 5.53 -6.14 -1.72
C LYS A 54 4.93 -5.09 -2.66
N PHE A 55 5.04 -5.27 -3.97
CA PHE A 55 4.43 -4.38 -4.94
C PHE A 55 2.90 -4.37 -4.83
N LEU A 56 2.27 -5.53 -4.68
CA LEU A 56 0.82 -5.65 -4.49
C LEU A 56 0.36 -4.94 -3.20
N GLU A 57 1.10 -5.10 -2.10
CA GLU A 57 0.81 -4.40 -0.84
C GLU A 57 0.91 -2.87 -1.01
N VAL A 58 1.98 -2.41 -1.67
CA VAL A 58 2.22 -1.00 -1.98
C VAL A 58 1.15 -0.43 -2.94
N ASP A 59 0.71 -1.20 -3.93
CA ASP A 59 -0.34 -0.81 -4.88
C ASP A 59 -1.72 -0.72 -4.21
N ALA A 60 -2.04 -1.68 -3.34
CA ALA A 60 -3.27 -1.65 -2.54
C ALA A 60 -3.30 -0.42 -1.62
N ALA A 61 -2.19 -0.13 -0.94
CA ALA A 61 -2.04 1.07 -0.13
C ALA A 61 -2.20 2.35 -0.96
N TRP A 62 -1.54 2.42 -2.12
CA TRP A 62 -1.66 3.57 -3.03
C TRP A 62 -3.09 3.77 -3.53
N LYS A 63 -3.81 2.72 -3.94
CA LYS A 63 -5.21 2.84 -4.41
C LYS A 63 -6.13 3.47 -3.38
N ILE A 64 -5.94 3.14 -2.10
CA ILE A 64 -6.76 3.69 -1.02
C ILE A 64 -6.32 5.11 -0.66
N LEU A 65 -5.01 5.38 -0.63
CA LEU A 65 -4.46 6.68 -0.20
C LEU A 65 -4.42 7.74 -1.30
N SER A 66 -4.47 7.33 -2.57
CA SER A 66 -4.42 8.23 -3.72
C SER A 66 -5.71 9.02 -3.90
N ASP A 67 -6.84 8.44 -3.52
CA ASP A 67 -8.15 9.06 -3.62
C ASP A 67 -8.66 9.47 -2.24
N GLU A 68 -9.06 10.72 -2.11
CA GLU A 68 -9.51 11.27 -0.84
C GLU A 68 -10.81 10.59 -0.35
N ASN A 69 -11.66 10.13 -1.27
CA ASN A 69 -12.87 9.39 -0.94
C ASN A 69 -12.52 7.98 -0.45
N SER A 70 -11.61 7.28 -1.12
CA SER A 70 -11.12 5.97 -0.68
C SER A 70 -10.43 6.03 0.69
N ARG A 71 -9.62 7.07 0.94
CA ARG A 71 -9.01 7.34 2.24
C ARG A 71 -10.06 7.56 3.32
N ARG A 72 -11.09 8.37 3.02
CA ARG A 72 -12.19 8.62 3.95
C ARG A 72 -12.98 7.35 4.25
N GLN A 73 -13.26 6.52 3.25
CA GLN A 73 -13.93 5.23 3.43
C GLN A 73 -13.10 4.28 4.30
N TYR A 74 -11.79 4.22 4.07
CA TYR A 74 -10.86 3.44 4.89
C TYR A 74 -10.80 3.95 6.34
N ASP A 75 -10.71 5.27 6.55
CA ASP A 75 -10.70 5.88 7.88
C ASP A 75 -12.04 5.68 8.62
N LEU A 76 -13.17 5.74 7.90
CA LEU A 76 -14.50 5.44 8.43
C LEU A 76 -14.61 3.95 8.81
N GLN A 77 -14.14 3.05 7.95
CA GLN A 77 -14.14 1.61 8.19
C GLN A 77 -13.23 1.24 9.37
N LYS A 78 -12.10 1.91 9.54
CA LYS A 78 -11.19 1.72 10.68
C LYS A 78 -11.80 2.20 12.00
N ARG A 79 -12.58 3.29 12.00
CA ARG A 79 -13.26 3.81 13.21
C ARG A 79 -14.52 3.04 13.60
N GLY A 80 -15.20 2.41 12.64
CA GLY A 80 -16.44 1.66 12.87
C GLY A 80 -16.26 0.16 13.08
N GLY A 81 -15.05 -0.28 13.47
CA GLY A 81 -14.60 -1.67 13.39
C GLY A 81 -15.67 -2.75 13.60
N THR A 82 -15.87 -3.60 12.58
CA THR A 82 -15.94 -5.07 12.67
C THR A 82 -16.29 -5.67 11.30
N SER A 83 -15.45 -6.62 10.90
CA SER A 83 -15.75 -7.83 10.12
C SER A 83 -16.61 -7.79 8.85
N ASP A 84 -15.94 -8.21 7.77
CA ASP A 84 -16.39 -9.17 6.77
C ASP A 84 -16.69 -8.65 5.34
N SER A 85 -15.96 -9.26 4.41
CA SER A 85 -16.37 -9.66 3.05
C SER A 85 -16.94 -8.59 2.11
N VAL A 86 -16.15 -8.21 1.09
CA VAL A 86 -16.43 -8.47 -0.34
C VAL A 86 -15.56 -7.56 -1.24
N TYR A 87 -14.40 -8.08 -1.67
CA TYR A 87 -13.83 -7.70 -2.97
C TYR A 87 -13.99 -8.92 -3.89
N LEU A 88 -15.20 -9.07 -4.44
CA LEU A 88 -15.48 -9.91 -5.61
C LEU A 88 -16.14 -9.01 -6.66
N VAL A 89 -15.43 -8.78 -7.75
CA VAL A 89 -15.98 -8.54 -9.09
C VAL A 89 -15.12 -9.35 -10.06
#